data_AF-A0AAF0DJU4-F1
#
_entry.id   AF-A0AAF0DJU4-F1
#
_cell.length_a   1.000
_cell.length_b   1.000
_cell.length_c   1.000
_cell.angle_alpha   90.00
_cell.angle_beta   90.00
_cell.angle_gamma   90.00
#
_symmetry.space_group_name_H-M   'P 1'
#
loop_
_entity.id
_entity.type
_entity.pdbx_description
1 polymer ?
#
loop_
_entity_poly.entity_id
_entity_poly.type
_entity_poly.pdbx_seq_one_letter_code
_entity_poly.pdbx_strand_id
1 'polypeptide(L)'
;MEHNTEHLSAEEAANKARGYKAAMHNPNVSEQGKKHAEQALHELESTGQTQKLHGQSGGGGGGGGHHQGHESHKQQTHEDNVARGLKAATHNPRVSQHAKEEAEEKLERMGRE
;
A
#
# COMPACT_ATOMS: atom_id res chain seq x y z
N MET A 1 -36.14 -7.76 22.32
CA MET A 1 -34.97 -8.36 21.66
C MET A 1 -33.82 -7.44 21.99
N GLU A 2 -32.96 -7.86 22.92
CA GLU A 2 -31.77 -7.13 23.33
C GLU A 2 -30.89 -6.96 22.10
N HIS A 3 -30.74 -5.72 21.64
CA HIS A 3 -29.71 -5.40 20.68
C HIS A 3 -28.38 -5.54 21.42
N ASN A 4 -27.82 -6.74 21.36
CA ASN A 4 -26.42 -7.01 21.69
C ASN A 4 -25.58 -6.23 20.68
N THR A 5 -25.47 -4.93 20.90
CA THR A 5 -24.62 -4.04 20.12
C THR A 5 -23.21 -4.38 20.53
N GLU A 6 -22.69 -5.47 19.93
CA GLU A 6 -21.26 -5.73 19.82
C GLU A 6 -20.64 -4.39 19.43
N HIS A 7 -19.94 -3.78 20.37
CA HIS A 7 -19.38 -2.46 20.24
C HIS A 7 -18.22 -2.60 19.25
N LEU A 8 -18.53 -2.60 17.95
CA LEU A 8 -17.57 -2.79 16.87
C LEU A 8 -16.43 -1.83 17.14
N SER A 9 -15.27 -2.36 17.51
CA SER A 9 -14.10 -1.55 17.76
C SER A 9 -13.73 -0.82 16.47
N ALA A 10 -13.14 0.36 16.58
CA ALA A 10 -12.62 1.09 15.42
C ALA A 10 -11.69 0.20 14.56
N GLU A 11 -11.01 -0.77 15.20
CA GLU A 11 -10.18 -1.76 14.53
C GLU A 11 -11.00 -2.76 13.69
N GLU A 12 -12.14 -3.23 14.20
CA GLU A 12 -13.04 -4.12 13.45
C GLU A 12 -13.70 -3.41 12.28
N ALA A 13 -14.08 -2.14 12.46
CA ALA A 13 -14.59 -1.30 11.38
C ALA A 13 -13.52 -1.11 10.29
N ALA A 14 -12.27 -0.85 10.67
CA ALA A 14 -11.15 -0.77 9.73
C ALA A 14 -10.87 -2.10 9.03
N ASN A 15 -10.96 -3.22 9.72
CA ASN A 15 -10.82 -4.56 9.15
C ASN A 15 -11.91 -4.86 8.12
N LYS A 16 -13.17 -4.57 8.46
CA LYS A 16 -14.32 -4.72 7.55
C LYS A 16 -14.20 -3.82 6.33
N ALA A 17 -13.86 -2.54 6.51
CA ALA A 17 -13.66 -1.61 5.40
C ALA A 17 -12.59 -2.10 4.42
N ARG A 18 -11.45 -2.62 4.93
CA ARG A 18 -10.42 -3.25 4.08
C ARG A 18 -10.95 -4.47 3.32
N GLY A 19 -11.72 -5.33 3.98
CA GLY A 19 -12.34 -6.50 3.37
C GLY A 19 -13.31 -6.14 2.25
N TYR A 20 -14.18 -5.15 2.47
CA TYR A 20 -15.11 -4.67 1.45
C TYR A 20 -14.40 -4.05 0.25
N LYS A 21 -13.35 -3.26 0.49
CA LYS A 21 -12.50 -2.73 -0.59
C LYS A 21 -11.84 -3.84 -1.40
N ALA A 22 -11.35 -4.90 -0.75
CA ALA A 22 -10.80 -6.05 -1.45
C ALA A 22 -11.87 -6.80 -2.27
N ALA A 23 -13.08 -6.95 -1.73
CA ALA A 23 -14.19 -7.58 -2.45
C ALA A 23 -14.58 -6.83 -3.73
N MET A 24 -14.56 -5.49 -3.71
CA MET A 24 -14.82 -4.66 -4.90
C MET A 24 -13.84 -4.92 -6.05
N HIS A 25 -12.58 -5.22 -5.74
CA HIS A 25 -11.54 -5.49 -6.74
C HIS A 25 -11.37 -6.97 -7.08
N ASN A 26 -12.06 -7.88 -6.39
CA ASN A 26 -11.93 -9.31 -6.61
C ASN A 26 -12.77 -9.74 -7.84
N PRO A 27 -12.16 -10.28 -8.91
CA PRO A 27 -12.88 -10.74 -10.10
C PRO A 27 -13.78 -11.95 -9.83
N ASN A 28 -13.56 -12.68 -8.72
CA ASN A 28 -14.41 -13.80 -8.30
C ASN A 28 -15.68 -13.34 -7.55
N VAL A 29 -15.80 -12.05 -7.23
CA VAL A 29 -16.99 -11.48 -6.59
C VAL A 29 -17.94 -10.97 -7.66
N SER A 30 -19.23 -11.29 -7.51
CA SER A 30 -20.27 -10.83 -8.43
C SER A 30 -20.48 -9.32 -8.36
N GLU A 31 -21.01 -8.73 -9.43
CA GLU A 31 -21.31 -7.29 -9.47
C GLU A 31 -22.28 -6.85 -8.36
N GLN A 32 -23.25 -7.70 -8.01
CA GLN A 32 -24.13 -7.45 -6.87
C GLN A 32 -23.36 -7.47 -5.54
N GLY A 33 -22.40 -8.38 -5.37
CA GLY A 33 -21.54 -8.45 -4.19
C GLY A 33 -20.63 -7.23 -4.04
N LYS A 34 -20.10 -6.71 -5.16
CA LYS A 34 -19.29 -5.48 -5.17
C LYS A 34 -20.12 -4.26 -4.78
N LYS A 35 -21.34 -4.11 -5.32
CA LYS A 35 -22.27 -3.03 -4.94
C LYS A 35 -22.62 -3.08 -3.45
N HIS A 36 -22.91 -4.27 -2.93
CA HIS A 36 -23.19 -4.44 -1.51
C HIS A 36 -21.97 -4.09 -0.64
N ALA A 37 -20.76 -4.47 -1.07
CA ALA A 37 -19.52 -4.11 -0.38
C ALA A 37 -19.29 -2.58 -0.36
N GLU A 38 -19.61 -1.89 -1.45
CA GLU A 38 -19.55 -0.42 -1.54
C GLU A 38 -20.50 0.26 -0.56
N GLN A 39 -21.76 -0.17 -0.54
CA GLN A 39 -22.77 0.36 0.39
C GLN A 39 -22.37 0.13 1.86
N ALA A 40 -21.91 -1.07 2.20
CA ALA A 40 -21.46 -1.39 3.55
C ALA A 40 -20.22 -0.57 3.97
N LEU A 41 -19.32 -0.29 3.02
CA LEU A 41 -18.14 0.55 3.28
C LEU A 41 -18.54 2.01 3.55
N HIS A 42 -19.48 2.56 2.77
CA HIS A 42 -19.99 3.90 2.97
C HIS A 42 -20.72 4.06 4.33
N GLU A 43 -21.47 3.03 4.75
CA GLU A 43 -22.11 3.01 6.07
C GLU A 43 -21.08 3.03 7.21
N LEU A 44 -20.05 2.19 7.12
CA LEU A 44 -18.94 2.17 8.09
C LEU A 44 -18.15 3.47 8.13
N GLU A 45 -18.03 4.16 7.00
CA GLU A 45 -17.36 5.45 6.93
C GLU A 45 -18.19 6.58 7.53
N SER A 46 -19.50 6.55 7.29
CA SER A 46 -20.47 7.49 7.86
C SER A 46 -20.52 7.43 9.40
N THR A 47 -20.28 6.26 10.00
CA THR A 47 -20.21 6.11 11.46
C THR A 47 -18.94 6.73 12.08
N GLY A 48 -18.03 7.29 11.27
CA GLY A 48 -16.83 7.97 11.74
C GLY A 48 -15.75 7.04 12.31
N GLN A 49 -15.98 5.73 12.28
CA GLN A 49 -15.04 4.72 12.82
C GLN A 49 -13.83 4.50 11.90
N THR A 50 -13.85 5.08 10.68
CA THR A 50 -12.82 4.88 9.64
C THR A 50 -11.93 6.10 9.42
N GLN A 51 -11.96 7.13 10.27
CA GLN A 51 -11.25 8.42 10.10
C GLN A 51 -9.73 8.31 9.79
N LYS A 52 -9.12 7.13 9.91
CA LYS A 52 -7.73 6.85 9.54
C LYS A 52 -7.52 6.37 8.08
N LEU A 53 -8.57 6.19 7.28
CA LEU A 53 -8.49 5.64 5.90
C LEU A 53 -8.50 6.70 4.77
N HIS A 54 -8.90 7.94 5.06
CA HIS A 54 -9.10 8.97 4.04
C HIS A 54 -7.82 9.70 3.56
N GLY A 55 -6.63 9.18 3.89
CA GLY A 55 -5.35 9.82 3.59
C GLY A 55 -4.64 9.43 2.28
N GLN A 56 -5.19 8.53 1.45
CA GLN A 56 -4.48 8.11 0.23
C GLN A 56 -5.42 7.59 -0.85
N SER A 57 -6.14 8.51 -1.52
CA SER A 57 -6.65 8.26 -2.87
C SER A 57 -5.57 8.75 -3.84
N GLY A 58 -4.64 7.88 -4.18
CA GLY A 58 -3.60 8.17 -5.15
C GLY A 58 -2.68 6.98 -5.41
N GLY A 59 -2.77 6.42 -6.61
CA GLY A 59 -1.72 5.61 -7.22
C GLY A 59 -1.80 4.11 -6.94
N GLY A 60 -1.83 3.33 -8.00
CA GLY A 60 -1.95 1.87 -7.94
C GLY A 60 -0.65 1.13 -7.70
N GLY A 61 -0.80 -0.20 -7.58
CA GLY A 61 0.21 -1.18 -7.96
C GLY A 61 1.26 -1.52 -6.90
N GLY A 62 1.44 -2.82 -6.66
CA GLY A 62 2.68 -3.38 -6.14
C GLY A 62 2.70 -3.60 -4.64
N GLY A 63 2.89 -4.85 -4.23
CA GLY A 63 2.82 -5.28 -2.85
C GLY A 63 4.07 -4.98 -2.01
N GLY A 64 3.91 -5.24 -0.72
CA GLY A 64 5.01 -5.50 0.22
C GLY A 64 5.38 -4.31 1.13
N GLY A 65 5.22 -4.53 2.44
CA GLY A 65 6.01 -3.82 3.45
C GLY A 65 5.22 -2.86 4.33
N HIS A 66 4.89 -3.32 5.53
CA HIS A 66 4.41 -2.53 6.66
C HIS A 66 5.45 -1.49 7.09
N HIS A 67 5.26 -0.20 6.81
CA HIS A 67 5.93 0.86 7.60
C HIS A 67 5.00 2.04 7.82
N GLN A 68 4.69 2.24 9.10
CA GLN A 68 3.86 3.28 9.66
C GLN A 68 4.71 4.55 9.89
N GLY A 69 4.21 5.69 9.44
CA GLY A 69 4.53 7.00 10.02
C GLY A 69 5.61 7.83 9.32
N HIS A 70 5.35 9.14 9.30
CA HIS A 70 6.24 10.27 9.01
C HIS A 70 6.48 10.67 7.55
N GLU A 71 5.67 11.63 7.09
CA GLU A 71 5.76 12.31 5.79
C GLU A 71 7.05 13.13 5.57
N SER A 72 7.91 13.26 6.58
CA SER A 72 9.23 13.92 6.47
C SER A 72 10.37 12.97 6.02
N HIS A 73 10.12 11.66 5.91
CA HIS A 73 11.11 10.62 5.55
C HIS A 73 11.00 10.13 4.09
N LYS A 74 10.16 10.77 3.27
CA LYS A 74 9.85 10.31 1.90
C LYS A 74 11.02 10.46 0.93
N GLN A 75 11.95 11.39 1.18
CA GLN A 75 13.13 11.62 0.33
C GLN A 75 14.24 10.60 0.60
N GLN A 76 14.60 10.38 1.87
CA GLN A 76 15.62 9.40 2.26
C GLN A 76 15.20 7.97 1.88
N THR A 77 13.94 7.60 2.10
CA THR A 77 13.44 6.27 1.72
C THR A 77 13.43 6.03 0.21
N HIS A 78 13.17 7.07 -0.59
CA HIS A 78 13.25 6.97 -2.04
C HIS A 78 14.69 6.68 -2.49
N GLU A 79 15.67 7.40 -1.96
CA GLU A 79 17.09 7.18 -2.26
C GLU A 79 17.57 5.78 -1.85
N ASP A 80 17.19 5.31 -0.65
CA ASP A 80 17.52 3.96 -0.17
C ASP A 80 16.92 2.85 -1.04
N ASN A 81 15.72 3.04 -1.57
CA ASN A 81 15.09 2.08 -2.47
C ASN A 81 15.75 2.09 -3.86
N VAL A 82 16.09 3.28 -4.37
CA VAL A 82 16.81 3.43 -5.63
C VAL A 82 18.19 2.78 -5.54
N ALA A 83 18.95 3.04 -4.48
CA ALA A 83 20.27 2.43 -4.27
C ALA A 83 20.18 0.89 -4.23
N ARG A 84 19.19 0.34 -3.51
CA ARG A 84 18.95 -1.12 -3.50
C ARG A 84 18.66 -1.68 -4.90
N GLY A 85 17.85 -0.99 -5.69
CA GLY A 85 17.55 -1.39 -7.07
C GLY A 85 18.77 -1.37 -7.99
N LEU A 86 19.58 -0.31 -7.90
CA LEU A 86 20.83 -0.19 -8.64
C LEU A 86 21.83 -1.29 -8.25
N LYS A 87 21.98 -1.57 -6.95
CA LYS A 87 22.87 -2.62 -6.44
C LYS A 87 22.43 -4.02 -6.88
N ALA A 88 21.12 -4.25 -7.02
CA ALA A 88 20.62 -5.49 -7.61
C ALA A 88 20.92 -5.57 -9.12
N ALA A 89 20.83 -4.46 -9.84
CA ALA A 89 21.11 -4.40 -11.27
C ALA A 89 22.58 -4.74 -11.60
N THR A 90 23.54 -4.29 -10.79
CA THR A 90 24.97 -4.60 -10.98
C THR A 90 25.26 -6.12 -10.92
N HIS A 91 24.56 -6.84 -10.05
CA HIS A 91 24.73 -8.28 -9.86
C HIS A 91 23.87 -9.14 -10.80
N ASN A 92 22.87 -8.55 -11.45
CA ASN A 92 21.94 -9.30 -12.29
C ASN A 92 22.61 -9.70 -13.63
N PRO A 93 22.74 -10.99 -13.96
CA PRO A 93 23.34 -11.43 -15.21
C PRO A 93 22.50 -11.09 -16.47
N ARG A 94 21.23 -10.71 -16.29
CA ARG A 94 20.34 -10.26 -17.38
C ARG A 94 20.53 -8.79 -17.75
N VAL A 95 21.30 -8.03 -16.97
CA VAL A 95 21.61 -6.62 -17.22
C VAL A 95 22.91 -6.53 -18.02
N SER A 96 22.95 -5.64 -19.02
CA SER A 96 24.15 -5.43 -19.85
C SER A 96 25.29 -4.80 -19.05
N GLN A 97 26.56 -5.02 -19.45
CA GLN A 97 27.71 -4.42 -18.77
C GLN A 97 27.61 -2.89 -18.67
N HIS A 98 27.29 -2.22 -19.78
CA HIS A 98 27.06 -0.76 -19.78
C HIS A 98 26.03 -0.32 -18.74
N ALA A 99 24.90 -1.03 -18.61
CA ALA A 99 23.87 -0.68 -17.63
C ALA A 99 24.30 -0.97 -16.17
N LYS A 100 25.23 -1.90 -15.96
CA LYS A 100 25.82 -2.16 -14.64
C LYS A 100 26.79 -1.05 -14.25
N GLU A 101 27.65 -0.62 -15.18
CA GLU A 101 28.58 0.49 -14.98
C GLU A 101 27.81 1.79 -14.64
N GLU A 102 26.75 2.10 -15.40
CA GLU A 102 25.89 3.25 -15.08
C GLU A 102 25.18 3.14 -13.73
N ALA A 103 24.83 1.92 -13.30
CA ALA A 103 24.21 1.70 -12.00
C ALA A 103 25.21 1.90 -10.86
N GLU A 104 26.47 1.51 -11.06
CA GLU A 104 27.58 1.70 -10.13
C GLU A 104 27.94 3.19 -10.00
N GLU A 105 28.07 3.93 -11.10
CA GLU A 105 28.33 5.39 -11.06
C GLU A 105 27.22 6.14 -10.31
N LYS A 106 25.96 5.75 -10.51
CA LYS A 106 24.82 6.35 -9.79
C LYS A 106 24.85 6.02 -8.28
N LEU A 107 25.32 4.85 -7.90
CA LEU A 107 25.51 4.46 -6.50
C LEU A 107 26.63 5.27 -5.83
N GLU A 108 27.76 5.44 -6.52
CA GLU A 108 28.87 6.28 -6.06
C GLU A 108 28.45 7.74 -5.89
N ARG A 109 27.70 8.29 -6.85
CA ARG A 109 27.18 9.67 -6.76
C ARG A 109 26.23 9.86 -5.57
N MET A 110 25.56 8.80 -5.14
CA MET A 110 24.70 8.81 -3.95
C MET A 110 25.47 8.56 -2.64
N GLY A 111 26.78 8.26 -2.70
CA GLY A 111 27.57 7.86 -1.53
C GLY A 111 27.13 6.51 -0.95
N ARG A 112 26.65 5.60 -1.80
CA ARG A 112 26.12 4.29 -1.42
C ARG A 112 26.95 3.19 -2.09
N GLU A 113 28.08 2.81 -1.49
CA GLU A 113 28.94 1.69 -1.93
C GLU A 113 28.42 0.30 -1.53
#